data_AF-A0AAD9N874-F1
#
_entry.id   AF-A0AAD9N874-F1
#
_cell.length_a   1.000
_cell.length_b   1.000
_cell.length_c   1.000
_cell.angle_alpha   90.00
_cell.angle_beta   90.00
_cell.angle_gamma   90.00
#
_symmetry.space_group_name_H-M   'P 1'
#
loop_
_entity.id
_entity.type
_entity.pdbx_description
1 polymer ?
#
loop_
_entity_poly.entity_id
_entity_poly.type
_entity_poly.pdbx_seq_one_letter_code
_entity_poly.pdbx_strand_id
1 'polypeptide(L)'
;MAHSRPTGVAAARSGVGSTTREVLDNTFLLDFAKHNMSPTEQFQLGVSLKLKSATVREIIRDSDDAVSNTFAILESWLVSRTNDDNSAALFNELSAACVYIKRADLVEFVRCEQVRQLREGQKRKSEKAQSQKKLFNEQMLVARRELQKSQACLQQERTDHQTTKACLQQEVTDHQTTKASLQQEVTDHRTTQASLQQEVTDHRTTQASLQKEITAHAKTKASLQQTSAELQKTKAVSEKRSDTTGASAAAGKSPVPTQEFLQQLHAAAKPVPGESDEKKLRALRVMSMLRADGRAELWQQVAHDIMKGGRLDMTKVITTRNLCDLVFVLSSPSSAGQITTLDLSDNPVLGEVEGARTLGAGLGSGSLGRLEELGLDNCHQNDTSFGHIVDGIIDGCPRLTSLWLSTDELTPAGGDTVRRLLRRVPRLEIGWSPRPSWSDQLEAEFPGRI
;
A
#
# COMPACT_ATOMS: atom_id res chain seq x y z
N MET A 1 -44.61 1.89 -14.91
CA MET A 1 -44.16 3.07 -14.15
C MET A 1 -42.74 3.38 -14.63
N ALA A 2 -42.50 4.09 -15.74
CA ALA A 2 -42.82 5.47 -16.12
C ALA A 2 -42.02 6.55 -15.35
N HIS A 3 -41.31 7.37 -16.15
CA HIS A 3 -40.69 8.70 -15.90
C HIS A 3 -39.22 8.70 -15.41
N SER A 4 -38.31 9.54 -15.93
CA SER A 4 -38.45 10.72 -16.80
C SER A 4 -37.08 11.21 -17.34
N ARG A 5 -37.03 11.55 -18.63
CA ARG A 5 -36.06 12.46 -19.26
C ARG A 5 -36.48 13.92 -18.99
N PRO A 6 -35.57 14.91 -19.05
CA PRO A 6 -35.93 16.27 -19.36
C PRO A 6 -35.53 16.65 -20.80
N THR A 7 -36.56 16.91 -21.62
CA THR A 7 -36.58 17.92 -22.69
C THR A 7 -36.53 19.30 -22.03
N GLY A 8 -35.70 20.26 -22.44
CA GLY A 8 -35.88 21.05 -23.66
C GLY A 8 -36.43 22.44 -23.29
N VAL A 9 -35.69 23.50 -23.58
CA VAL A 9 -36.23 24.88 -23.61
C VAL A 9 -35.87 25.50 -24.94
N ALA A 10 -36.92 25.87 -25.66
CA ALA A 10 -36.93 26.63 -26.89
C ALA A 10 -37.07 28.14 -26.59
N ALA A 11 -36.51 28.97 -27.46
CA ALA A 11 -36.99 30.33 -27.75
C ALA A 11 -36.60 30.62 -29.20
N ALA A 12 -37.54 30.54 -30.16
CA ALA A 12 -38.53 31.54 -30.54
C ALA A 12 -37.95 32.66 -31.44
N ARG A 13 -38.49 32.68 -32.66
CA ARG A 13 -38.28 33.60 -33.77
C ARG A 13 -38.65 35.04 -33.41
N SER A 14 -37.98 36.01 -34.02
CA SER A 14 -38.65 37.06 -34.80
C SER A 14 -37.68 37.65 -35.82
N GLY A 15 -38.16 37.88 -37.03
CA GLY A 15 -37.45 38.62 -38.07
C GLY A 15 -38.10 39.98 -38.27
N VAL A 16 -37.33 40.98 -38.68
CA VAL A 16 -37.79 42.15 -39.44
C VAL A 16 -36.58 42.62 -40.24
N GLY A 17 -36.73 42.73 -41.56
CA GLY A 17 -35.75 43.39 -42.42
C GLY A 17 -35.88 44.90 -42.31
N SER A 18 -34.79 45.63 -42.47
CA SER A 18 -34.81 46.90 -43.17
C SER A 18 -33.39 47.29 -43.60
N THR A 19 -33.30 47.65 -44.87
CA THR A 19 -32.22 48.40 -45.46
C THR A 19 -32.17 49.80 -44.84
N THR A 20 -31.09 50.12 -44.15
CA THR A 20 -30.72 51.51 -43.85
C THR A 20 -29.24 51.71 -44.10
N ARG A 21 -28.98 52.54 -45.11
CA ARG A 21 -27.66 53.03 -45.49
C ARG A 21 -27.35 54.18 -44.54
N GLU A 22 -26.73 53.89 -43.41
CA GLU A 22 -26.25 54.92 -42.48
C GLU A 22 -24.79 55.26 -42.78
N VAL A 23 -24.57 56.50 -43.19
CA VAL A 23 -23.27 57.15 -43.06
C VAL A 23 -23.03 57.30 -41.56
N LEU A 24 -22.15 56.47 -41.01
CA LEU A 24 -21.74 56.53 -39.60
C LEU A 24 -21.06 57.87 -39.34
N ASP A 25 -21.76 58.76 -38.65
CA ASP A 25 -21.20 59.98 -38.12
C ASP A 25 -20.29 59.65 -36.93
N ASN A 26 -19.12 60.29 -36.85
CA ASN A 26 -18.09 59.98 -35.84
C ASN A 26 -18.61 60.16 -34.39
N THR A 27 -19.70 60.90 -34.24
CA THR A 27 -20.45 61.14 -33.02
C THR A 27 -21.06 59.86 -32.43
N PHE A 28 -21.56 58.94 -33.27
CA PHE A 28 -22.18 57.69 -32.83
C PHE A 28 -21.17 56.68 -32.27
N LEU A 29 -19.99 56.57 -32.91
CA LEU A 29 -18.92 55.68 -32.46
C LEU A 29 -18.32 56.13 -31.11
N LEU A 30 -18.31 57.43 -30.84
CA LEU A 30 -17.85 57.98 -29.56
C LEU A 30 -18.85 57.73 -28.42
N ASP A 31 -20.16 57.83 -28.68
CA ASP A 31 -21.18 57.51 -27.67
C ASP A 31 -21.33 56.00 -27.42
N PHE A 32 -21.19 55.16 -28.45
CA PHE A 32 -21.13 53.71 -28.26
C PHE A 32 -19.93 53.28 -27.41
N ALA A 33 -18.76 53.90 -27.65
CA ALA A 33 -17.54 53.61 -26.90
C ALA A 33 -17.63 54.04 -25.43
N LYS A 34 -18.29 55.17 -25.13
CA LYS A 34 -18.50 55.65 -23.75
C LYS A 34 -19.27 54.65 -22.88
N HIS A 35 -20.22 53.90 -23.45
CA HIS A 35 -21.08 53.00 -22.69
C HIS A 35 -20.62 51.54 -22.64
N ASN A 36 -19.74 51.09 -23.55
CA ASN A 36 -19.43 49.66 -23.71
C ASN A 36 -17.93 49.31 -23.71
N MET A 37 -17.03 50.30 -23.66
CA MET A 37 -15.58 50.07 -23.71
C MET A 37 -14.89 50.59 -22.46
N SER A 38 -13.81 49.94 -22.04
CA SER A 38 -13.00 50.41 -20.91
C SER A 38 -12.31 51.74 -21.23
N PRO A 39 -11.96 52.58 -20.24
CA PRO A 39 -11.32 53.88 -20.48
C PRO A 39 -10.05 53.80 -21.34
N THR A 40 -9.28 52.71 -21.22
CA THR A 40 -8.09 52.45 -22.02
C THR A 40 -8.42 52.18 -23.48
N GLU A 41 -9.48 51.39 -23.75
CA GLU A 41 -9.94 51.10 -25.10
C GLU A 41 -10.61 52.33 -25.75
N GLN A 42 -11.29 53.17 -24.97
CA GLN A 42 -11.83 54.45 -25.41
C GLN A 42 -10.70 55.41 -25.83
N PHE A 43 -9.62 55.49 -25.04
CA PHE A 43 -8.46 56.30 -25.37
C PHE A 43 -7.77 55.83 -26.65
N GLN A 44 -7.56 54.53 -26.81
CA GLN A 44 -6.99 53.97 -28.04
C GLN A 44 -7.87 54.21 -29.26
N LEU A 45 -9.19 54.09 -29.13
CA LEU A 45 -10.13 54.39 -30.21
C LEU A 45 -10.08 55.89 -30.59
N GLY A 46 -10.06 56.79 -29.60
CA GLY A 46 -9.97 58.23 -29.80
C GLY A 46 -8.66 58.67 -30.46
N VAL A 47 -7.53 58.07 -30.08
CA VAL A 47 -6.22 58.31 -30.70
C VAL A 47 -6.20 57.79 -32.14
N SER A 48 -6.77 56.60 -32.40
CA SER A 48 -6.80 56.00 -33.74
C SER A 48 -7.71 56.79 -34.70
N LEU A 49 -8.85 57.31 -34.23
CA LEU A 49 -9.74 58.17 -35.02
C LEU A 49 -9.09 59.54 -35.30
N LYS A 50 -8.40 60.14 -34.32
CA LYS A 50 -7.66 61.40 -34.52
C LYS A 50 -6.50 61.24 -35.51
N LEU A 51 -5.74 60.15 -35.42
CA LEU A 51 -4.65 59.87 -36.35
C LEU A 51 -5.17 59.65 -37.77
N LYS A 52 -6.24 58.86 -37.97
CA LYS A 52 -6.85 58.68 -39.30
C LYS A 52 -7.38 59.98 -39.89
N SER A 53 -8.00 60.82 -39.06
CA SER A 53 -8.46 62.16 -39.47
C SER A 53 -7.31 63.11 -39.82
N ALA A 54 -6.16 63.00 -39.15
CA ALA A 54 -4.97 63.78 -39.44
C ALA A 54 -4.30 63.31 -40.74
N THR A 55 -4.13 62.01 -40.93
CA THR A 55 -3.52 61.43 -42.14
C THR A 55 -4.36 61.69 -43.39
N VAL A 56 -5.69 61.59 -43.30
CA VAL A 56 -6.57 61.96 -44.43
C VAL A 56 -6.47 63.45 -44.74
N ARG A 57 -6.33 64.32 -43.72
CA ARG A 57 -6.15 65.77 -43.92
C ARG A 57 -4.79 66.12 -44.51
N GLU A 58 -3.72 65.43 -44.13
CA GLU A 58 -2.39 65.61 -44.74
C GLU A 58 -2.37 65.12 -46.19
N ILE A 59 -2.95 63.96 -46.50
CA ILE A 59 -3.02 63.47 -47.88
C ILE A 59 -3.85 64.41 -48.77
N ILE A 60 -4.95 64.97 -48.25
CA ILE A 60 -5.73 65.99 -48.97
C ILE A 60 -4.89 67.25 -49.18
N ARG A 61 -4.15 67.70 -48.16
CA ARG A 61 -3.32 68.92 -48.23
C ARG A 61 -2.15 68.76 -49.21
N ASP A 62 -1.41 67.65 -49.14
CA ASP A 62 -0.29 67.37 -50.04
C ASP A 62 -0.77 67.19 -51.49
N SER A 63 -1.97 66.62 -51.67
CA SER A 63 -2.60 66.53 -52.98
C SER A 63 -3.07 67.90 -53.48
N ASP A 64 -3.61 68.77 -52.62
CA ASP A 64 -4.02 70.14 -52.97
C ASP A 64 -2.81 71.02 -53.32
N ASP A 65 -1.66 70.82 -52.65
CA ASP A 65 -0.40 71.53 -52.91
C ASP A 65 0.24 71.08 -54.24
N ALA A 66 0.28 69.77 -54.51
CA ALA A 66 0.74 69.24 -55.78
C ALA A 66 -0.16 69.69 -56.95
N VAL A 67 -1.47 69.76 -56.71
CA VAL A 67 -2.43 70.25 -57.68
C VAL A 67 -2.27 71.75 -57.92
N SER A 68 -2.10 72.55 -56.88
CA SER A 68 -1.86 74.00 -57.00
C SER A 68 -0.59 74.29 -57.80
N ASN A 69 0.49 73.53 -57.55
CA ASN A 69 1.73 73.69 -58.32
C ASN A 69 1.57 73.30 -59.79
N THR A 70 0.83 72.23 -60.09
CA THR A 70 0.56 71.82 -61.48
C THR A 70 -0.37 72.82 -62.18
N PHE A 71 -1.34 73.39 -61.45
CA PHE A 71 -2.22 74.46 -61.93
C PHE A 71 -1.44 75.74 -62.24
N ALA A 72 -0.54 76.15 -61.35
CA ALA A 72 0.30 77.33 -61.55
C ALA A 72 1.23 77.18 -62.77
N ILE A 73 1.75 75.97 -63.01
CA ILE A 73 2.56 75.68 -64.21
C ILE A 73 1.70 75.72 -65.48
N LEU A 74 0.50 75.15 -65.47
CA LEU A 74 -0.43 75.18 -66.61
C LEU A 74 -0.97 76.59 -66.88
N GLU A 75 -1.28 77.36 -65.84
CA GLU A 75 -1.72 78.75 -65.91
C GLU A 75 -0.60 79.63 -66.49
N SER A 76 0.64 79.48 -66.00
CA SER A 76 1.81 80.15 -66.57
C SER A 76 2.07 79.76 -68.02
N TRP A 77 1.78 78.52 -68.41
CA TRP A 77 1.97 78.04 -69.78
C TRP A 77 0.86 78.52 -70.74
N LEU A 78 -0.41 78.59 -70.29
CA LEU A 78 -1.54 79.10 -71.08
C LEU A 78 -1.49 80.63 -71.26
N VAL A 79 -1.16 81.37 -70.20
CA VAL A 79 -0.99 82.83 -70.24
C VAL A 79 0.15 83.23 -71.18
N SER A 80 1.19 82.39 -71.30
CA SER A 80 2.30 82.60 -72.24
C SER A 80 1.92 82.39 -73.72
N ARG A 81 0.81 81.68 -74.02
CA ARG A 81 0.50 81.21 -75.37
C ARG A 81 -0.76 81.80 -76.02
N THR A 82 -1.60 82.53 -75.30
CA THR A 82 -2.88 83.01 -75.84
C THR A 82 -3.20 84.44 -75.40
N ASN A 83 -3.36 85.36 -76.37
CA ASN A 83 -3.74 86.77 -76.15
C ASN A 83 -5.22 87.03 -76.47
N ASP A 84 -6.03 85.98 -76.67
CA ASP A 84 -7.42 86.08 -77.11
C ASP A 84 -8.40 85.61 -76.02
N ASP A 85 -9.52 86.33 -75.87
CA ASP A 85 -10.59 86.10 -74.88
C ASP A 85 -11.17 84.67 -74.85
N ASN A 86 -10.93 83.86 -75.89
CA ASN A 86 -11.33 82.44 -75.94
C ASN A 86 -10.48 81.51 -75.05
N SER A 87 -9.31 81.96 -74.58
CA SER A 87 -8.43 81.16 -73.70
C SER A 87 -8.99 81.00 -72.28
N ALA A 88 -9.72 82.00 -71.78
CA ALA A 88 -10.37 81.97 -70.48
C ALA A 88 -11.50 80.92 -70.43
N ALA A 89 -12.26 80.77 -71.52
CA ALA A 89 -13.32 79.76 -71.62
C ALA A 89 -12.74 78.33 -71.63
N LEU A 90 -11.69 78.10 -72.43
CA LEU A 90 -11.00 76.80 -72.48
C LEU A 90 -10.29 76.46 -71.16
N PHE A 91 -9.70 77.44 -70.48
CA PHE A 91 -9.10 77.25 -69.16
C PHE A 91 -10.15 76.86 -68.12
N ASN A 92 -11.31 77.52 -68.13
CA ASN A 92 -12.41 77.18 -67.23
C ASN A 92 -13.00 75.79 -67.51
N GLU A 93 -13.13 75.38 -68.77
CA GLU A 93 -13.57 74.02 -69.13
C GLU A 93 -12.54 72.96 -68.76
N LEU A 94 -11.24 73.19 -69.01
CA LEU A 94 -10.16 72.27 -68.62
C LEU A 94 -10.02 72.18 -67.10
N SER A 95 -10.16 73.30 -66.39
CA SER A 95 -10.19 73.34 -64.92
C SER A 95 -11.35 72.52 -64.36
N ALA A 96 -12.56 72.72 -64.90
CA ALA A 96 -13.73 71.95 -64.52
C ALA A 96 -13.56 70.45 -64.82
N ALA A 97 -12.99 70.08 -65.97
CA ALA A 97 -12.70 68.70 -66.34
C ALA A 97 -11.65 68.05 -65.42
N CYS A 98 -10.59 68.77 -65.05
CA CYS A 98 -9.58 68.31 -64.10
C CYS A 98 -10.14 68.11 -62.69
N VAL A 99 -11.04 68.99 -62.23
CA VAL A 99 -11.75 68.82 -60.95
C VAL A 99 -12.68 67.61 -61.00
N TYR A 100 -13.35 67.37 -62.13
CA TYR A 100 -14.24 66.21 -62.30
C TYR A 100 -13.48 64.88 -62.30
N ILE A 101 -12.36 64.79 -63.02
CA ILE A 101 -11.50 63.59 -63.07
C ILE A 101 -10.94 63.27 -61.68
N LYS A 102 -10.44 64.27 -60.95
CA LYS A 102 -9.95 64.08 -59.56
C LYS A 102 -11.02 63.61 -58.60
N ARG A 103 -12.26 64.12 -58.73
CA ARG A 103 -13.39 63.66 -57.93
C ARG A 103 -13.74 62.20 -58.24
N ALA A 104 -13.69 61.79 -59.52
CA ALA A 104 -13.94 60.41 -59.92
C ALA A 104 -12.86 59.45 -59.37
N ASP A 105 -11.58 59.81 -59.47
CA ASP A 105 -10.46 59.02 -58.95
C ASP A 105 -10.52 58.90 -57.42
N LEU A 106 -10.88 59.98 -56.72
CA LEU A 106 -11.05 59.97 -55.26
C LEU A 106 -12.23 59.08 -54.84
N VAL A 107 -13.34 59.10 -55.58
CA VAL A 107 -14.50 58.22 -55.32
C VAL A 107 -14.13 56.74 -55.51
N GLU A 108 -13.41 56.41 -56.57
CA GLU A 108 -12.95 55.03 -56.81
C GLU A 108 -11.87 54.59 -55.80
N PHE A 109 -11.00 55.48 -55.35
CA PHE A 109 -10.06 55.21 -54.26
C PHE A 109 -10.79 54.90 -52.94
N VAL A 110 -11.75 55.75 -52.55
CA VAL A 110 -12.57 55.53 -51.34
C VAL A 110 -13.35 54.22 -51.45
N ARG A 111 -13.89 53.89 -52.62
CA ARG A 111 -14.58 52.63 -52.88
C ARG A 111 -13.64 51.43 -52.76
N CYS A 112 -12.45 51.50 -53.34
CA CYS A 112 -11.41 50.47 -53.22
C CYS A 112 -11.01 50.25 -51.75
N GLU A 113 -10.86 51.32 -50.99
CA GLU A 113 -10.50 51.27 -49.57
C GLU A 113 -11.63 50.69 -48.72
N GLN A 114 -12.90 51.02 -49.00
CA GLN A 114 -14.06 50.38 -48.37
C GLN A 114 -14.10 48.87 -48.67
N VAL A 115 -13.85 48.45 -49.92
CA VAL A 115 -13.78 47.04 -50.29
C VAL A 115 -12.62 46.33 -49.57
N ARG A 116 -11.46 46.98 -49.45
CA ARG A 116 -10.31 46.45 -48.71
C ARG A 116 -10.66 46.24 -47.23
N GLN A 117 -11.27 47.23 -46.59
CA GLN A 117 -11.71 47.12 -45.19
C GLN A 117 -12.77 46.03 -44.99
N LEU A 118 -13.71 45.87 -45.92
CA LEU A 118 -14.68 44.77 -45.89
C LEU A 118 -13.99 43.41 -46.04
N ARG A 119 -13.04 43.26 -46.97
CA ARG A 119 -12.28 42.01 -47.15
C ARG A 119 -11.45 41.67 -45.91
N GLU A 120 -10.78 42.64 -45.31
CA GLU A 120 -10.04 42.45 -44.06
C GLU A 120 -10.96 42.11 -42.89
N GLY A 121 -12.13 42.75 -42.80
CA GLY A 121 -13.15 42.43 -41.83
C GLY A 121 -13.66 40.98 -41.97
N GLN A 122 -13.90 40.53 -43.20
CA GLN A 122 -14.30 39.13 -43.47
C GLN A 122 -13.16 38.15 -43.14
N LYS A 123 -11.91 38.47 -43.50
CA LYS A 123 -10.73 37.66 -43.14
C LYS A 123 -10.58 37.51 -41.63
N ARG A 124 -10.71 38.60 -40.87
CA ARG A 124 -10.68 38.56 -39.40
C ARG A 124 -11.82 37.73 -38.82
N LYS A 125 -13.03 37.81 -39.40
CA LYS A 125 -14.17 36.97 -39.00
C LYS A 125 -13.89 35.48 -39.25
N SER A 126 -13.35 35.12 -40.41
CA SER A 126 -12.99 33.72 -40.72
C SER A 126 -11.87 33.20 -39.82
N GLU A 127 -10.85 34.01 -39.52
CA GLU A 127 -9.76 33.64 -38.62
C GLU A 127 -10.25 33.43 -37.18
N LYS A 128 -11.15 34.30 -36.69
CA LYS A 128 -11.80 34.12 -35.38
C LYS A 128 -12.63 32.84 -35.33
N ALA A 129 -13.44 32.57 -36.36
CA ALA A 129 -14.23 31.34 -36.45
C ALA A 129 -13.35 30.09 -36.50
N GLN A 130 -12.24 30.12 -37.24
CA GLN A 130 -11.27 29.02 -37.31
C GLN A 130 -10.57 28.82 -35.96
N SER A 131 -10.20 29.89 -35.27
CA SER A 131 -9.58 29.82 -33.95
C SER A 131 -10.54 29.24 -32.91
N GLN A 132 -11.81 29.65 -32.93
CA GLN A 132 -12.85 29.08 -32.07
C GLN A 132 -13.09 27.59 -32.36
N LYS A 133 -13.13 27.20 -33.64
CA LYS A 133 -13.25 25.79 -34.03
C LYS A 133 -12.05 24.96 -33.54
N LYS A 134 -10.84 25.50 -33.62
CA LYS A 134 -9.63 24.85 -33.10
C LYS A 134 -9.70 24.67 -31.59
N LEU A 135 -10.04 25.72 -30.85
CA LEU A 135 -10.20 25.67 -29.40
C LEU A 135 -11.26 24.64 -28.97
N PHE A 136 -12.41 24.62 -29.66
CA PHE A 136 -13.47 23.65 -29.39
C PHE A 136 -12.99 22.20 -29.63
N ASN A 137 -12.28 21.95 -30.73
CA ASN A 137 -11.71 20.63 -31.01
C ASN A 137 -10.68 20.20 -29.95
N GLU A 138 -9.84 21.11 -29.47
CA GLU A 138 -8.88 20.84 -28.40
C GLU A 138 -9.59 20.51 -27.09
N GLN A 139 -10.63 21.24 -26.72
CA GLN A 139 -11.46 20.95 -25.54
C GLN A 139 -12.14 19.58 -25.63
N MET A 140 -12.69 19.23 -26.80
CA MET A 140 -13.29 17.91 -27.04
C MET A 140 -12.26 16.77 -26.91
N LEU A 141 -11.02 16.98 -27.37
CA LEU A 141 -9.94 16.00 -27.24
C LEU A 141 -9.48 15.82 -25.78
N VAL A 142 -9.47 16.90 -24.99
CA VAL A 142 -9.21 16.81 -23.54
C VAL A 142 -10.33 16.02 -22.86
N ALA A 143 -11.59 16.38 -23.12
CA ALA A 143 -12.74 15.67 -22.54
C ALA A 143 -12.76 14.18 -22.88
N ARG A 144 -12.42 13.82 -24.13
CA ARG A 144 -12.31 12.42 -24.56
C ARG A 144 -11.21 11.67 -23.82
N ARG A 145 -10.05 12.30 -23.59
CA ARG A 145 -8.94 11.69 -22.83
C ARG A 145 -9.32 11.45 -21.38
N GLU A 146 -9.97 12.42 -20.74
CA GLU A 146 -10.44 12.26 -19.35
C GLU A 146 -11.53 11.17 -19.24
N LEU A 147 -12.44 11.07 -20.21
CA LEU A 147 -13.41 9.98 -20.27
C LEU A 147 -12.73 8.60 -20.42
N GLN A 148 -11.71 8.50 -21.26
CA GLN A 148 -10.94 7.26 -21.43
C GLN A 148 -10.19 6.87 -20.14
N LYS A 149 -9.58 7.83 -19.45
CA LYS A 149 -8.93 7.59 -18.15
C LYS A 149 -9.94 7.10 -17.11
N SER A 150 -11.10 7.76 -17.01
CA SER A 150 -12.18 7.33 -16.10
C SER A 150 -12.69 5.93 -16.44
N GLN A 151 -12.85 5.61 -17.72
CA GLN A 151 -13.24 4.27 -18.16
C GLN A 151 -12.18 3.21 -17.78
N ALA A 152 -10.90 3.51 -17.96
CA ALA A 152 -9.82 2.60 -17.54
C ALA A 152 -9.81 2.38 -16.02
N CYS A 153 -9.99 3.45 -15.23
CA CYS A 153 -10.10 3.37 -13.78
C CYS A 153 -11.27 2.47 -13.35
N LEU A 154 -12.46 2.64 -13.94
CA LEU A 154 -13.63 1.81 -13.63
C LEU A 154 -13.44 0.33 -14.01
N GLN A 155 -12.69 0.04 -15.08
CA GLN A 155 -12.35 -1.36 -15.42
C GLN A 155 -11.36 -1.96 -14.41
N GLN A 156 -10.41 -1.16 -13.92
CA GLN A 156 -9.49 -1.59 -12.87
C GLN A 156 -10.26 -1.89 -11.57
N GLU A 157 -11.09 -0.95 -11.10
CA GLU A 157 -11.93 -1.15 -9.91
C GLU A 157 -12.84 -2.37 -10.02
N ARG A 158 -13.40 -2.63 -11.22
CA ARG A 158 -14.20 -3.83 -11.48
C ARG A 158 -13.37 -5.10 -11.32
N THR A 159 -12.14 -5.10 -11.81
CA THR A 159 -11.21 -6.24 -11.70
C THR A 159 -10.84 -6.46 -10.24
N ASP A 160 -10.52 -5.40 -9.50
CA ASP A 160 -10.18 -5.47 -8.07
C ASP A 160 -11.36 -5.98 -7.24
N HIS A 161 -12.58 -5.53 -7.55
CA HIS A 161 -13.79 -6.03 -6.91
C HIS A 161 -14.04 -7.52 -7.22
N GLN A 162 -13.78 -7.97 -8.44
CA GLN A 162 -13.89 -9.39 -8.80
C GLN A 162 -12.87 -10.25 -8.05
N THR A 163 -11.62 -9.79 -7.95
CA THR A 163 -10.58 -10.44 -7.16
C THR A 163 -10.97 -10.53 -5.69
N THR A 164 -11.42 -9.43 -5.11
CA THR A 164 -11.89 -9.38 -3.71
C THR A 164 -13.04 -10.35 -3.47
N LYS A 165 -14.01 -10.39 -4.41
CA LYS A 165 -15.13 -11.33 -4.35
C LYS A 165 -14.65 -12.80 -4.36
N ALA A 166 -13.67 -13.13 -5.20
CA ALA A 166 -13.10 -14.47 -5.25
C ALA A 166 -12.38 -14.84 -3.95
N CYS A 167 -11.60 -13.91 -3.38
CA CYS A 167 -10.96 -14.11 -2.08
C CYS A 167 -11.98 -14.36 -0.96
N LEU A 168 -13.06 -13.57 -0.89
CA LEU A 168 -14.11 -13.77 0.11
C LEU A 168 -14.84 -15.11 -0.06
N GLN A 169 -15.04 -15.57 -1.30
CA GLN A 169 -15.61 -16.90 -1.56
C GLN A 169 -14.69 -18.02 -1.09
N GLN A 170 -13.37 -17.85 -1.24
CA GLN A 170 -12.39 -18.80 -0.71
C GLN A 170 -12.43 -18.82 0.83
N GLU A 171 -12.43 -17.66 1.49
CA GLU A 171 -12.50 -17.57 2.95
C GLU A 171 -13.78 -18.22 3.52
N VAL A 172 -14.92 -18.05 2.85
CA VAL A 172 -16.17 -18.74 3.24
C VAL A 172 -16.03 -20.25 3.15
N THR A 173 -15.35 -20.75 2.11
CA THR A 173 -15.11 -22.20 1.92
C THR A 173 -14.16 -22.74 2.99
N ASP A 174 -13.10 -22.01 3.28
CA ASP A 174 -12.13 -22.37 4.32
C ASP A 174 -12.82 -22.41 5.69
N HIS A 175 -13.62 -21.39 6.01
CA HIS A 175 -14.37 -21.32 7.26
C HIS A 175 -15.39 -22.48 7.40
N GLN A 176 -16.07 -22.87 6.32
CA GLN A 176 -16.95 -24.04 6.32
C GLN A 176 -16.17 -25.34 6.58
N THR A 177 -14.99 -25.47 6.00
CA THR A 177 -14.10 -26.63 6.21
C THR A 177 -13.66 -26.71 7.67
N THR A 178 -13.18 -25.61 8.25
CA THR A 178 -12.80 -25.54 9.66
C THR A 178 -13.99 -25.87 10.57
N LYS A 179 -15.18 -25.35 10.26
CA LYS A 179 -16.41 -25.65 11.02
C LYS A 179 -16.72 -27.15 11.00
N ALA A 180 -16.59 -27.82 9.86
CA ALA A 180 -16.80 -29.27 9.76
C ALA A 180 -15.77 -30.05 10.57
N SER A 181 -14.49 -29.66 10.52
CA SER A 181 -13.43 -30.27 11.33
C SER A 181 -13.71 -30.12 12.83
N LEU A 182 -14.10 -28.93 13.29
CA LEU A 182 -14.47 -28.69 14.69
C LEU A 182 -15.69 -29.52 15.13
N GLN A 183 -16.68 -29.70 14.25
CA GLN A 183 -17.83 -30.56 14.54
C GLN A 183 -17.44 -32.03 14.69
N GLN A 184 -16.48 -32.49 13.87
CA GLN A 184 -15.92 -33.83 14.01
C GLN A 184 -15.17 -33.97 15.33
N GLU A 185 -14.29 -33.03 15.68
CA GLU A 185 -13.55 -33.04 16.94
C GLU A 185 -14.48 -33.03 18.16
N VAL A 186 -15.59 -32.28 18.12
CA VAL A 186 -16.59 -32.30 19.20
C VAL A 186 -17.25 -33.68 19.33
N THR A 187 -17.50 -34.36 18.21
CA THR A 187 -18.07 -35.71 18.20
C THR A 187 -17.08 -36.74 18.77
N ASP A 188 -15.81 -36.61 18.40
CA ASP A 188 -14.73 -37.44 18.92
C ASP A 188 -14.55 -37.19 20.43
N HIS A 189 -14.53 -35.91 20.86
CA HIS A 189 -14.43 -35.52 22.27
C HIS A 189 -15.56 -36.12 23.11
N ARG A 190 -16.80 -36.15 22.59
CA ARG A 190 -17.95 -36.81 23.26
C ARG A 190 -17.81 -38.33 23.33
N THR A 191 -17.30 -38.96 22.27
CA THR A 191 -17.11 -40.41 22.22
C THR A 191 -16.08 -40.86 23.25
N THR A 192 -14.93 -40.17 23.32
CA THR A 192 -13.92 -40.44 24.35
C THR A 192 -14.45 -40.22 25.76
N GLN A 193 -15.24 -39.17 25.99
CA GLN A 193 -15.87 -38.93 27.29
C GLN A 193 -16.79 -40.08 27.72
N ALA A 194 -17.59 -40.63 26.80
CA ALA A 194 -18.45 -41.78 27.07
C ALA A 194 -17.64 -43.04 27.42
N SER A 195 -16.57 -43.33 26.67
CA SER A 195 -15.67 -44.45 26.96
C SER A 195 -15.02 -44.34 28.35
N LEU A 196 -14.54 -43.14 28.72
CA LEU A 196 -13.96 -42.91 30.04
C LEU A 196 -15.00 -43.10 31.17
N GLN A 197 -16.25 -42.68 30.96
CA GLN A 197 -17.32 -42.91 31.94
C GLN A 197 -17.61 -44.41 32.13
N GLN A 198 -17.52 -45.20 31.05
CA GLN A 198 -17.65 -46.65 31.13
C GLN A 198 -16.49 -47.28 31.92
N GLU A 199 -15.25 -46.92 31.62
CA GLU A 199 -14.06 -47.42 32.35
C GLU A 199 -14.13 -47.10 33.85
N VAL A 200 -14.58 -45.89 34.22
CA VAL A 200 -14.78 -45.52 35.63
C VAL A 200 -15.82 -46.43 36.31
N THR A 201 -16.89 -46.79 35.60
CA THR A 201 -17.93 -47.70 36.11
C THR A 201 -17.39 -49.12 36.30
N ASP A 202 -16.60 -49.61 35.33
CA ASP A 202 -15.97 -50.94 35.39
C ASP A 202 -14.93 -51.03 36.52
N HIS A 203 -14.12 -49.99 36.69
CA HIS A 203 -13.19 -49.88 37.82
C HIS A 203 -13.91 -49.89 39.16
N ARG A 204 -15.00 -49.13 39.29
CA ARG A 204 -15.81 -49.11 40.52
C ARG A 204 -16.41 -50.49 40.84
N THR A 205 -16.84 -51.21 39.81
CA THR A 205 -17.35 -52.58 39.94
C THR A 205 -16.25 -53.54 40.40
N THR A 206 -15.07 -53.45 39.78
CA THR A 206 -13.89 -54.26 40.15
C THR A 206 -13.45 -53.99 41.58
N GLN A 207 -13.41 -52.72 41.99
CA GLN A 207 -13.09 -52.33 43.37
C GLN A 207 -14.08 -52.92 44.38
N ALA A 208 -15.38 -52.91 44.06
CA ALA A 208 -16.39 -53.52 44.92
C ALA A 208 -16.22 -55.05 45.04
N SER A 209 -15.86 -55.73 43.95
CA SER A 209 -15.55 -57.17 43.96
C SER A 209 -14.32 -57.49 44.79
N LEU A 210 -13.22 -56.75 44.62
CA LEU A 210 -12.00 -56.90 45.43
C LEU A 210 -12.29 -56.68 46.93
N GLN A 211 -13.13 -55.70 47.27
CA GLN A 211 -13.51 -55.47 48.66
C GLN A 211 -14.26 -56.66 49.27
N LYS A 212 -15.10 -57.35 48.50
CA LYS A 212 -15.78 -58.59 48.92
C LYS A 212 -14.77 -59.71 49.16
N GLU A 213 -13.80 -59.89 48.26
CA GLU A 213 -12.74 -60.90 48.42
C GLU A 213 -11.86 -60.63 49.63
N ILE A 214 -11.44 -59.39 49.86
CA ILE A 214 -10.69 -58.98 51.07
C ILE A 214 -11.46 -59.38 52.33
N THR A 215 -12.78 -59.12 52.35
CA THR A 215 -13.64 -59.47 53.49
C THR A 215 -13.75 -60.99 53.66
N ALA A 216 -13.86 -61.75 52.58
CA ALA A 216 -13.88 -63.22 52.62
C ALA A 216 -12.55 -63.79 53.12
N HIS A 217 -11.42 -63.29 52.62
CA HIS A 217 -10.08 -63.67 53.08
C HIS A 217 -9.88 -63.35 54.56
N ALA A 218 -10.35 -62.21 55.04
CA ALA A 218 -10.30 -61.86 56.45
C ALA A 218 -11.06 -62.88 57.33
N LYS A 219 -12.24 -63.34 56.89
CA LYS A 219 -12.99 -64.41 57.58
C LYS A 219 -12.23 -65.73 57.58
N THR A 220 -11.72 -66.17 56.42
CA THR A 220 -10.92 -67.40 56.33
C THR A 220 -9.69 -67.36 57.23
N LYS A 221 -8.98 -66.22 57.25
CA LYS A 221 -7.84 -65.99 58.13
C LYS A 221 -8.22 -66.14 59.60
N ALA A 222 -9.35 -65.56 60.03
CA ALA A 222 -9.84 -65.70 61.40
C ALA A 222 -10.18 -67.16 61.76
N SER A 223 -10.85 -67.90 60.87
CA SER A 223 -11.13 -69.32 61.07
C SER A 223 -9.86 -70.17 61.19
N LEU A 224 -8.84 -69.90 60.37
CA LEU A 224 -7.55 -70.59 60.45
C LEU A 224 -6.79 -70.28 61.75
N GLN A 225 -6.86 -69.03 62.23
CA GLN A 225 -6.29 -68.66 63.53
C GLN A 225 -6.99 -69.41 64.68
N GLN A 226 -8.32 -69.58 64.60
CA GLN A 226 -9.08 -70.34 65.58
C GLN A 226 -8.68 -71.82 65.59
N THR A 227 -8.64 -72.48 64.42
CA THR A 227 -8.26 -73.90 64.33
C THR A 227 -6.80 -74.12 64.77
N SER A 228 -5.90 -73.17 64.47
CA SER A 228 -4.53 -73.20 64.97
C SER A 228 -4.47 -73.16 66.51
N ALA A 229 -5.26 -72.27 67.13
CA ALA A 229 -5.36 -72.19 68.59
C ALA A 229 -5.94 -73.48 69.22
N GLU A 230 -6.94 -74.10 68.57
CA GLU A 230 -7.49 -75.39 68.99
C GLU A 230 -6.46 -76.53 68.88
N LEU A 231 -5.70 -76.59 67.79
CA LEU A 231 -4.61 -77.55 67.62
C LEU A 231 -3.50 -77.37 68.66
N GLN A 232 -3.16 -76.14 69.03
CA GLN A 232 -2.21 -75.89 70.11
C GLN A 232 -2.73 -76.41 71.46
N LYS A 233 -4.03 -76.23 71.75
CA LYS A 233 -4.67 -76.81 72.95
C LYS A 233 -4.63 -78.34 72.93
N THR A 234 -4.98 -78.99 71.83
CA THR A 234 -4.95 -80.46 71.74
C THR A 234 -3.53 -81.01 71.83
N LYS A 235 -2.55 -80.32 71.23
CA LYS A 235 -1.14 -80.66 71.37
C LYS A 235 -0.67 -80.60 72.82
N ALA A 236 -1.01 -79.53 73.55
CA ALA A 236 -0.70 -79.41 74.98
C ALA A 236 -1.36 -80.51 75.84
N VAL A 237 -2.57 -80.97 75.47
CA VAL A 237 -3.22 -82.13 76.11
C VAL A 237 -2.48 -83.43 75.80
N SER A 238 -2.00 -83.62 74.57
CA SER A 238 -1.24 -84.81 74.19
C SER A 238 0.15 -84.87 74.82
N GLU A 239 0.86 -83.74 74.95
CA GLU A 239 2.13 -83.64 75.68
C GLU A 239 1.96 -83.93 77.17
N LYS A 240 0.83 -83.53 77.78
CA LYS A 240 0.46 -83.96 79.14
C LYS A 240 0.17 -85.46 79.28
N ARG A 241 -0.17 -86.15 78.18
CA ARG A 241 -0.46 -87.59 78.17
C ARG A 241 0.80 -88.44 77.95
N SER A 242 1.80 -87.91 77.25
CA SER A 242 3.07 -88.60 76.99
C SER A 242 3.95 -88.80 78.22
N ASP A 243 3.71 -88.11 79.34
CA ASP A 243 4.39 -88.37 80.62
C ASP A 243 3.86 -89.63 81.34
N THR A 244 2.87 -90.35 80.77
CA THR A 244 2.28 -91.55 81.41
C THR A 244 2.38 -92.86 80.61
N THR A 245 2.91 -92.88 79.38
CA THR A 245 3.15 -94.15 78.67
C THR A 245 4.38 -94.06 77.77
N GLY A 246 5.49 -94.60 78.25
CA GLY A 246 6.65 -94.92 77.42
C GLY A 246 6.39 -96.19 76.61
N ALA A 247 6.56 -96.11 75.28
CA ALA A 247 7.35 -97.02 74.45
C ALA A 247 6.98 -96.93 72.96
N SER A 248 8.03 -96.88 72.14
CA SER A 248 8.12 -97.38 70.76
C SER A 248 7.77 -96.47 69.57
N ALA A 249 8.84 -95.94 68.98
CA ALA A 249 9.27 -96.10 67.57
C ALA A 249 8.64 -95.30 66.39
N ALA A 250 9.58 -94.93 65.51
CA ALA A 250 9.52 -94.82 64.04
C ALA A 250 9.27 -93.45 63.36
N ALA A 251 10.41 -92.85 62.98
CA ALA A 251 10.78 -92.18 61.72
C ALA A 251 9.71 -91.80 60.68
N GLY A 252 9.83 -90.56 60.15
CA GLY A 252 9.26 -90.16 58.86
C GLY A 252 9.43 -88.66 58.56
N LYS A 253 10.46 -88.30 57.78
CA LYS A 253 10.72 -86.94 57.27
C LYS A 253 9.70 -86.59 56.18
N SER A 254 9.17 -85.35 56.18
CA SER A 254 8.49 -84.75 55.02
C SER A 254 8.76 -83.23 54.95
N PRO A 255 8.91 -82.63 53.76
CA PRO A 255 9.59 -81.35 53.57
C PRO A 255 8.65 -80.14 53.52
N VAL A 256 9.23 -79.00 53.87
CA VAL A 256 8.65 -77.65 53.84
C VAL A 256 8.76 -77.06 52.42
N PRO A 257 7.70 -76.46 51.84
CA PRO A 257 7.82 -75.58 50.68
C PRO A 257 7.46 -74.14 51.09
N THR A 258 8.45 -73.24 51.17
CA THR A 258 8.18 -71.80 51.44
C THR A 258 8.96 -70.86 50.52
N GLN A 259 9.55 -71.37 49.43
CA GLN A 259 10.51 -70.59 48.63
C GLN A 259 9.97 -70.11 47.27
N GLU A 260 8.91 -70.72 46.70
CA GLU A 260 8.34 -70.28 45.41
C GLU A 260 7.42 -69.06 45.50
N PHE A 261 6.85 -68.77 46.69
CA PHE A 261 5.88 -67.67 46.84
C PHE A 261 6.53 -66.28 46.88
N LEU A 262 7.82 -66.18 47.23
CA LEU A 262 8.53 -64.90 47.29
C LEU A 262 9.16 -64.47 45.96
N GLN A 263 9.28 -65.37 44.98
CA GLN A 263 9.84 -65.06 43.66
C GLN A 263 8.84 -64.44 42.67
N GLN A 264 7.53 -64.56 42.92
CA GLN A 264 6.50 -64.00 42.03
C GLN A 264 6.19 -62.50 42.27
N LEU A 265 6.69 -61.91 43.36
CA LEU A 265 6.42 -60.50 43.74
C LEU A 265 7.41 -59.48 43.16
N HIS A 266 8.56 -59.90 42.63
CA HIS A 266 9.62 -58.99 42.17
C HIS A 266 9.58 -58.64 40.67
N ALA A 267 8.66 -59.21 39.89
CA ALA A 267 8.62 -59.05 38.43
C ALA A 267 7.73 -57.89 37.90
N ALA A 268 7.14 -57.07 38.79
CA ALA A 268 6.11 -56.08 38.40
C ALA A 268 6.57 -54.61 38.33
N ALA A 269 7.86 -54.30 38.46
CA ALA A 269 8.36 -52.92 38.40
C ALA A 269 9.06 -52.62 37.05
N LYS A 270 8.32 -52.03 36.10
CA LYS A 270 8.89 -51.38 34.91
C LYS A 270 9.09 -49.87 35.15
N PRO A 271 10.12 -49.25 34.55
CA PRO A 271 10.51 -47.87 34.83
C PRO A 271 9.69 -46.83 34.04
N VAL A 272 9.56 -45.66 34.65
CA VAL A 272 8.93 -44.42 34.16
C VAL A 272 9.84 -43.74 33.10
N PRO A 273 9.32 -43.21 31.98
CA PRO A 273 10.11 -42.49 30.98
C PRO A 273 10.37 -41.03 31.40
N GLY A 274 11.62 -40.58 31.27
CA GLY A 274 12.08 -39.23 31.60
C GLY A 274 12.53 -38.40 30.39
N GLU A 275 12.39 -37.06 30.54
CA GLU A 275 13.07 -35.90 29.89
C GLU A 275 13.15 -35.79 28.36
N SER A 276 13.19 -36.89 27.61
CA SER A 276 13.21 -36.91 26.13
C SER A 276 11.91 -36.37 25.53
N ASP A 277 10.80 -36.54 26.24
CA ASP A 277 9.48 -36.18 25.76
C ASP A 277 9.22 -34.67 25.85
N GLU A 278 9.89 -33.92 26.73
CA GLU A 278 9.68 -32.47 26.84
C GLU A 278 10.37 -31.70 25.70
N LYS A 279 11.56 -32.12 25.26
CA LYS A 279 12.21 -31.57 24.07
C LYS A 279 11.43 -31.93 22.80
N LYS A 280 10.88 -33.14 22.73
CA LYS A 280 9.97 -33.54 21.64
C LYS A 280 8.65 -32.79 21.67
N LEU A 281 8.07 -32.52 22.85
CA LEU A 281 6.85 -31.71 23.01
C LEU A 281 7.10 -30.25 22.61
N ARG A 282 8.27 -29.69 22.94
CA ARG A 282 8.65 -28.32 22.54
C ARG A 282 8.79 -28.21 21.01
N ALA A 283 9.47 -29.18 20.38
CA ALA A 283 9.57 -29.24 18.92
C ALA A 283 8.20 -29.50 18.25
N LEU A 284 7.36 -30.36 18.81
CA LEU A 284 6.02 -30.65 18.31
C LEU A 284 5.05 -29.47 18.46
N ARG A 285 5.17 -28.66 19.51
CA ARG A 285 4.31 -27.48 19.73
C ARG A 285 4.67 -26.31 18.81
N VAL A 286 5.96 -26.11 18.53
CA VAL A 286 6.42 -25.19 17.48
C VAL A 286 5.97 -25.71 16.11
N MET A 287 6.18 -26.99 15.81
CA MET A 287 5.76 -27.61 14.55
C MET A 287 4.23 -27.65 14.34
N SER A 288 3.41 -27.71 15.39
CA SER A 288 1.95 -27.72 15.28
C SER A 288 1.38 -26.34 14.97
N MET A 289 2.00 -25.26 15.50
CA MET A 289 1.63 -23.89 15.11
C MET A 289 2.01 -23.61 13.65
N LEU A 290 3.10 -24.21 13.17
CA LEU A 290 3.64 -24.00 11.82
C LEU A 290 2.97 -24.84 10.71
N ARG A 291 2.30 -25.95 11.06
CA ARG A 291 1.65 -26.85 10.09
C ARG A 291 0.30 -26.31 9.58
N ALA A 292 -0.28 -25.34 10.26
CA ALA A 292 -1.58 -24.74 9.89
C ALA A 292 -1.51 -23.87 8.62
N ASP A 293 -0.32 -23.42 8.21
CA ASP A 293 -0.15 -22.35 7.21
C ASP A 293 0.44 -22.81 5.85
N GLY A 294 0.47 -24.13 5.60
CA GLY A 294 0.88 -24.70 4.31
C GLY A 294 2.36 -24.53 3.92
N ARG A 295 3.20 -23.93 4.78
CA ARG A 295 4.63 -23.63 4.53
C ARG A 295 5.56 -24.29 5.56
N ALA A 296 5.30 -25.57 5.87
CA ALA A 296 6.03 -26.33 6.88
C ALA A 296 7.54 -26.47 6.57
N GLU A 297 7.95 -26.47 5.31
CA GLU A 297 9.35 -26.63 4.90
C GLU A 297 10.21 -25.40 5.25
N LEU A 298 9.69 -24.19 5.04
CA LEU A 298 10.38 -22.94 5.39
C LEU A 298 10.65 -22.85 6.89
N TRP A 299 9.65 -23.17 7.72
CA TRP A 299 9.81 -23.09 9.16
C TRP A 299 10.60 -24.26 9.76
N GLN A 300 10.63 -25.41 9.09
CA GLN A 300 11.60 -26.47 9.40
C GLN A 300 13.03 -26.02 9.15
N GLN A 301 13.27 -25.27 8.07
CA GLN A 301 14.57 -24.67 7.77
C GLN A 301 14.95 -23.63 8.84
N VAL A 302 14.03 -22.72 9.20
CA VAL A 302 14.23 -21.75 10.31
C VAL A 302 14.59 -22.46 11.63
N ALA A 303 13.83 -23.50 12.00
CA ALA A 303 14.12 -24.26 13.22
C ALA A 303 15.47 -24.97 13.15
N HIS A 304 15.82 -25.53 12.00
CA HIS A 304 17.10 -26.19 11.77
C HIS A 304 18.28 -25.20 11.86
N ASP A 305 18.14 -24.00 11.32
CA ASP A 305 19.21 -22.99 11.28
C ASP A 305 19.41 -22.30 12.64
N ILE A 306 18.33 -22.07 13.39
CA ILE A 306 18.38 -21.70 14.81
C ILE A 306 19.15 -22.76 15.61
N MET A 307 18.92 -24.06 15.34
CA MET A 307 19.61 -25.15 16.04
C MET A 307 21.07 -25.32 15.63
N LYS A 308 21.50 -24.90 14.42
CA LYS A 308 22.83 -25.23 13.87
C LYS A 308 23.89 -24.14 13.97
N GLY A 309 23.56 -22.89 14.26
CA GLY A 309 24.63 -21.89 14.34
C GLY A 309 24.24 -20.43 14.44
N GLY A 310 23.02 -20.10 14.87
CA GLY A 310 22.65 -18.71 15.14
C GLY A 310 22.52 -17.80 13.91
N ARG A 311 22.70 -18.32 12.70
CA ARG A 311 22.42 -17.59 11.46
C ARG A 311 21.04 -17.96 10.95
N LEU A 312 20.20 -16.95 10.75
CA LEU A 312 18.85 -17.08 10.20
C LEU A 312 18.77 -16.24 8.92
N ASP A 313 18.59 -16.91 7.78
CA ASP A 313 18.41 -16.26 6.48
C ASP A 313 16.95 -16.41 6.03
N MET A 314 16.28 -15.28 5.80
CA MET A 314 14.90 -15.20 5.33
C MET A 314 14.77 -14.28 4.13
N THR A 315 15.78 -14.29 3.27
CA THR A 315 15.79 -13.51 2.02
C THR A 315 14.63 -13.92 1.10
N LYS A 316 13.77 -12.95 0.68
CA LYS A 316 12.57 -13.16 -0.17
C LYS A 316 11.46 -14.05 0.41
N VAL A 317 11.47 -14.33 1.71
CA VAL A 317 10.53 -15.28 2.33
C VAL A 317 9.30 -14.59 2.95
N ILE A 318 9.41 -13.30 3.27
CA ILE A 318 8.53 -12.66 4.24
C ILE A 318 7.37 -11.95 3.53
N THR A 319 6.16 -12.40 3.85
CA THR A 319 4.92 -11.63 3.63
C THR A 319 4.57 -10.84 4.90
N THR A 320 3.72 -9.82 4.80
CA THR A 320 3.27 -8.97 5.92
C THR A 320 2.74 -9.78 7.12
N ARG A 321 2.07 -10.91 6.85
CA ARG A 321 1.55 -11.83 7.87
C ARG A 321 2.67 -12.59 8.58
N ASN A 322 3.70 -13.01 7.86
CA ASN A 322 4.83 -13.77 8.40
C ASN A 322 5.76 -12.93 9.28
N LEU A 323 5.73 -11.61 9.13
CA LEU A 323 6.54 -10.67 9.92
C LEU A 323 6.11 -10.64 11.39
N CYS A 324 4.80 -10.69 11.66
CA CYS A 324 4.27 -10.76 13.01
C CYS A 324 4.66 -12.07 13.70
N ASP A 325 4.59 -13.19 12.98
CA ASP A 325 4.98 -14.51 13.49
C ASP A 325 6.49 -14.59 13.71
N LEU A 326 7.28 -14.02 12.80
CA LEU A 326 8.71 -13.88 12.98
C LEU A 326 9.03 -13.05 14.23
N VAL A 327 8.40 -11.89 14.39
CA VAL A 327 8.58 -11.04 15.58
C VAL A 327 8.16 -11.77 16.84
N PHE A 328 7.12 -12.60 16.81
CA PHE A 328 6.74 -13.45 17.94
C PHE A 328 7.82 -14.49 18.28
N VAL A 329 8.41 -15.14 17.27
CA VAL A 329 9.52 -16.09 17.47
C VAL A 329 10.79 -15.38 17.96
N LEU A 330 11.09 -14.19 17.43
CA LEU A 330 12.23 -13.36 17.82
C LEU A 330 12.05 -12.70 19.20
N SER A 331 10.80 -12.48 19.64
CA SER A 331 10.50 -11.92 20.96
C SER A 331 10.50 -12.99 22.06
N SER A 332 10.48 -14.27 21.70
CA SER A 332 10.53 -15.37 22.68
C SER A 332 11.93 -15.51 23.28
N PRO A 333 12.09 -15.39 24.62
CA PRO A 333 13.39 -15.50 25.30
C PRO A 333 14.11 -16.84 25.06
N SER A 334 13.35 -17.88 24.68
CA SER A 334 13.84 -19.24 24.55
C SER A 334 14.57 -19.52 23.23
N SER A 335 14.22 -18.78 22.16
CA SER A 335 14.75 -18.96 20.80
C SER A 335 15.70 -17.84 20.40
N ALA A 336 15.45 -16.61 20.85
CA ALA A 336 16.16 -15.43 20.40
C ALA A 336 17.61 -15.33 20.92
N GLY A 337 17.91 -15.95 22.06
CA GLY A 337 19.24 -15.94 22.66
C GLY A 337 20.34 -16.68 21.87
N GLN A 338 20.01 -17.33 20.75
CA GLN A 338 20.98 -18.06 19.92
C GLN A 338 21.25 -17.39 18.57
N ILE A 339 20.45 -16.40 18.15
CA ILE A 339 20.59 -15.77 16.83
C ILE A 339 21.67 -14.69 16.90
N THR A 340 22.73 -14.86 16.11
CA THR A 340 23.86 -13.93 15.94
C THR A 340 23.81 -13.23 14.59
N THR A 341 23.26 -13.86 13.55
CA THR A 341 23.10 -13.26 12.22
C THR A 341 21.66 -13.40 11.76
N LEU A 342 21.04 -12.30 11.34
CA LEU A 342 19.69 -12.27 10.79
C LEU A 342 19.69 -11.57 9.44
N ASP A 343 19.41 -12.29 8.37
CA ASP A 343 19.30 -11.71 7.03
C ASP A 343 17.84 -11.66 6.59
N LEU A 344 17.34 -10.44 6.38
CA LEU A 344 15.98 -10.16 5.93
C LEU A 344 15.97 -9.46 4.57
N SER A 345 17.03 -9.60 3.79
CA SER A 345 17.18 -8.91 2.51
C SER A 345 16.07 -9.30 1.51
N ASP A 346 15.83 -8.45 0.50
CA ASP A 346 14.83 -8.63 -0.55
C ASP A 346 13.37 -8.83 -0.03
N ASN A 347 13.03 -8.23 1.11
CA ASN A 347 11.68 -8.27 1.66
C ASN A 347 11.03 -6.87 1.58
N PRO A 348 10.25 -6.56 0.52
CA PRO A 348 9.71 -5.22 0.27
C PRO A 348 8.74 -4.74 1.35
N VAL A 349 8.17 -5.68 2.10
CA VAL A 349 7.26 -5.39 3.22
C VAL A 349 7.94 -4.65 4.38
N LEU A 350 9.27 -4.74 4.49
CA LEU A 350 10.05 -3.94 5.43
C LEU A 350 10.19 -2.47 4.99
N GLY A 351 9.86 -2.17 3.74
CA GLY A 351 9.73 -0.81 3.23
C GLY A 351 8.46 -0.12 3.72
N GLU A 352 7.40 -0.90 3.93
CA GLU A 352 6.14 -0.42 4.50
C GLU A 352 6.30 -0.07 5.97
N VAL A 353 5.68 1.05 6.39
CA VAL A 353 5.78 1.56 7.77
C VAL A 353 5.35 0.52 8.80
N GLU A 354 4.30 -0.26 8.51
CA GLU A 354 3.78 -1.24 9.46
C GLU A 354 4.68 -2.47 9.62
N GLY A 355 5.28 -2.95 8.52
CA GLY A 355 6.26 -4.05 8.56
C GLY A 355 7.51 -3.65 9.32
N ALA A 356 8.02 -2.45 9.06
CA ALA A 356 9.17 -1.89 9.76
C ALA A 356 8.90 -1.60 11.24
N ARG A 357 7.71 -1.10 11.58
CA ARG A 357 7.26 -0.88 12.96
C ARG A 357 7.19 -2.19 13.73
N THR A 358 6.66 -3.23 13.09
CA THR A 358 6.54 -4.57 13.68
C THR A 358 7.93 -5.16 13.93
N LEU A 359 8.83 -5.10 12.94
CA LEU A 359 10.21 -5.55 13.09
C LEU A 359 10.92 -4.76 14.19
N GLY A 360 10.81 -3.42 14.18
CA GLY A 360 11.40 -2.54 15.20
C GLY A 360 10.93 -2.90 16.61
N ALA A 361 9.65 -3.16 16.82
CA ALA A 361 9.13 -3.62 18.11
C ALA A 361 9.72 -4.98 18.52
N GLY A 362 9.90 -5.90 17.56
CA GLY A 362 10.54 -7.19 17.81
C GLY A 362 12.02 -7.06 18.20
N LEU A 363 12.79 -6.24 17.48
CA LEU A 363 14.18 -5.94 17.79
C LEU A 363 14.30 -5.28 19.16
N GLY A 364 13.44 -4.31 19.47
CA GLY A 364 13.41 -3.56 20.73
C GLY A 364 12.94 -4.35 21.95
N SER A 365 12.44 -5.58 21.78
CA SER A 365 12.03 -6.44 22.90
C SER A 365 13.19 -6.89 23.80
N GLY A 366 14.44 -6.74 23.35
CA GLY A 366 15.66 -7.16 24.06
C GLY A 366 15.95 -8.66 23.95
N SER A 367 15.07 -9.43 23.30
CA SER A 367 15.24 -10.87 23.11
C SER A 367 16.41 -11.20 22.17
N LEU A 368 16.78 -10.28 21.27
CA LEU A 368 17.90 -10.40 20.33
C LEU A 368 19.20 -9.75 20.83
N GLY A 369 19.45 -9.79 22.14
CA GLY A 369 20.66 -9.21 22.75
C GLY A 369 21.99 -9.81 22.28
N ARG A 370 21.98 -10.91 21.50
CA ARG A 370 23.17 -11.54 20.90
C ARG A 370 23.29 -11.32 19.40
N LEU A 371 22.38 -10.59 18.77
CA LEU A 371 22.46 -10.29 17.36
C LEU A 371 23.70 -9.42 17.07
N GLU A 372 24.56 -9.90 16.18
CA GLU A 372 25.82 -9.29 15.75
C GLU A 372 25.70 -8.75 14.31
N GLU A 373 24.95 -9.43 13.45
CA GLU A 373 24.77 -9.06 12.04
C GLU A 373 23.28 -8.98 11.66
N LEU A 374 22.87 -7.89 11.00
CA LEU A 374 21.52 -7.70 10.47
C LEU A 374 21.57 -7.28 8.99
N GLY A 375 20.97 -8.08 8.10
CA GLY A 375 20.84 -7.77 6.68
C GLY A 375 19.45 -7.24 6.34
N LEU A 376 19.37 -6.08 5.69
CA LEU A 376 18.14 -5.44 5.24
C LEU A 376 18.28 -4.90 3.81
N ASP A 377 19.11 -5.55 2.99
CA ASP A 377 19.35 -5.11 1.61
C ASP A 377 18.07 -5.26 0.77
N ASN A 378 17.89 -4.37 -0.21
CA ASN A 378 16.76 -4.35 -1.14
C ASN A 378 15.36 -4.46 -0.48
N CYS A 379 15.18 -3.83 0.68
CA CYS A 379 13.91 -3.83 1.40
C CYS A 379 13.01 -2.61 1.09
N HIS A 380 13.41 -1.71 0.19
CA HIS A 380 12.68 -0.48 -0.17
C HIS A 380 12.32 0.40 1.03
N GLN A 381 13.27 0.62 1.95
CA GLN A 381 13.04 1.40 3.16
C GLN A 381 13.00 2.90 2.88
N ASN A 382 11.95 3.57 3.36
CA ASN A 382 11.88 5.02 3.41
C ASN A 382 12.33 5.52 4.80
N ASP A 383 12.50 6.84 4.94
CA ASP A 383 13.01 7.45 6.19
C ASP A 383 12.18 7.08 7.43
N THR A 384 10.87 6.89 7.27
CA THR A 384 9.96 6.56 8.39
C THR A 384 10.07 5.09 8.79
N SER A 385 10.03 4.17 7.82
CA SER A 385 10.21 2.74 8.10
C SER A 385 11.60 2.47 8.70
N PHE A 386 12.65 3.07 8.12
CA PHE A 386 14.00 2.96 8.67
C PHE A 386 14.11 3.51 10.10
N GLY A 387 13.44 4.63 10.40
CA GLY A 387 13.38 5.21 11.74
C GLY A 387 12.88 4.22 12.81
N HIS A 388 11.81 3.48 12.52
CA HIS A 388 11.26 2.48 13.44
C HIS A 388 12.19 1.29 13.67
N ILE A 389 12.88 0.82 12.63
CA ILE A 389 13.85 -0.26 12.75
C ILE A 389 15.04 0.20 13.62
N VAL A 390 15.52 1.42 13.39
CA VAL A 390 16.61 2.01 14.17
C VAL A 390 16.27 2.17 15.65
N ASP A 391 15.05 2.60 15.98
CA ASP A 391 14.59 2.67 17.38
C ASP A 391 14.67 1.29 18.05
N GLY A 392 14.19 0.24 17.35
CA GLY A 392 14.28 -1.15 17.83
C GLY A 392 15.72 -1.63 18.04
N ILE A 393 16.63 -1.32 17.11
CA ILE A 393 18.05 -1.69 17.22
C ILE A 393 18.69 -1.02 18.44
N ILE A 394 18.45 0.28 18.62
CA ILE A 394 19.01 1.06 19.74
C ILE A 394 18.55 0.48 21.08
N ASP A 395 17.28 0.08 21.19
CA ASP A 395 16.70 -0.37 22.45
C ASP A 395 17.03 -1.83 22.78
N GLY A 396 17.17 -2.71 21.78
CA GLY A 396 17.23 -4.16 22.00
C GLY A 396 18.44 -4.91 21.44
N CYS A 397 19.29 -4.29 20.62
CA CYS A 397 20.42 -4.96 19.96
C CYS A 397 21.79 -4.34 20.28
N PRO A 398 22.24 -4.33 21.55
CA PRO A 398 23.48 -3.66 21.96
C PRO A 398 24.77 -4.28 21.43
N ARG A 399 24.70 -5.50 20.87
CA ARG A 399 25.86 -6.25 20.34
C ARG A 399 25.96 -6.21 18.82
N LEU A 400 25.05 -5.50 18.14
CA LEU A 400 25.06 -5.40 16.69
C LEU A 400 26.36 -4.72 16.22
N THR A 401 27.14 -5.43 15.41
CA THR A 401 28.41 -4.97 14.83
C THR A 401 28.31 -4.70 13.34
N SER A 402 27.39 -5.34 12.62
CA SER A 402 27.25 -5.14 11.18
C SER A 402 25.80 -4.98 10.78
N LEU A 403 25.50 -3.96 9.98
CA LEU A 403 24.17 -3.69 9.41
C LEU A 403 24.30 -3.44 7.91
N TRP A 404 23.58 -4.23 7.10
CA TRP A 404 23.56 -4.07 5.65
C TRP A 404 22.24 -3.40 5.22
N LEU A 405 22.34 -2.29 4.50
CA LEU A 405 21.20 -1.48 4.08
C LEU A 405 21.24 -1.18 2.58
N SER A 406 20.05 -1.12 1.99
CA SER A 406 19.85 -0.54 0.67
C SER A 406 19.29 0.88 0.77
N THR A 407 19.76 1.76 -0.10
CA THR A 407 19.52 3.21 -0.01
C THR A 407 18.54 3.75 -1.04
N ASP A 408 17.89 2.88 -1.80
CA ASP A 408 17.16 3.29 -3.01
C ASP A 408 16.10 4.37 -2.72
N GLU A 409 15.62 4.46 -1.47
CA GLU A 409 14.57 5.40 -1.05
C GLU A 409 14.93 6.28 0.18
N LEU A 410 16.16 6.21 0.70
CA LEU A 410 16.57 7.01 1.88
C LEU A 410 16.99 8.43 1.49
N THR A 411 16.31 9.43 2.07
CA THR A 411 16.64 10.84 1.84
C THR A 411 17.75 11.32 2.80
N PRO A 412 18.23 12.58 2.71
CA PRO A 412 19.15 13.13 3.71
C PRO A 412 18.64 13.05 5.15
N ALA A 413 17.32 13.01 5.38
CA ALA A 413 16.74 12.78 6.71
C ALA A 413 17.02 11.37 7.23
N GLY A 414 17.07 10.37 6.34
CA GLY A 414 17.58 9.03 6.67
C GLY A 414 19.03 9.07 7.18
N GLY A 415 19.87 9.95 6.60
CA GLY A 415 21.22 10.20 7.08
C GLY A 415 21.29 10.68 8.53
N ASP A 416 20.37 11.55 8.98
CA ASP A 416 20.26 11.98 10.39
C ASP A 416 19.94 10.79 11.30
N THR A 417 19.05 9.89 10.86
CA THR A 417 18.71 8.65 11.57
C THR A 417 19.91 7.72 11.69
N VAL A 418 20.73 7.58 10.65
CA VAL A 418 21.98 6.82 10.69
C VAL A 418 22.97 7.42 11.69
N ARG A 419 23.14 8.75 11.72
CA ARG A 419 24.00 9.40 12.75
C ARG A 419 23.52 9.07 14.15
N ARG A 420 22.21 9.12 14.38
CA ARG A 420 21.61 8.76 15.68
C ARG A 420 21.94 7.32 16.07
N LEU A 421 21.84 6.38 15.12
CA LEU A 421 22.20 4.98 15.32
C LEU A 421 23.69 4.83 15.66
N LEU A 422 24.59 5.39 14.84
CA LEU A 422 26.04 5.27 15.02
C LEU A 422 26.53 5.86 16.35
N ARG A 423 25.91 6.95 16.83
CA ARG A 423 26.21 7.53 18.15
C ARG A 423 25.78 6.64 19.32
N ARG A 424 24.72 5.84 19.15
CA ARG A 424 24.14 4.99 20.20
C ARG A 424 24.71 3.57 20.21
N VAL A 425 25.16 3.07 19.07
CA VAL A 425 25.74 1.73 18.92
C VAL A 425 27.20 1.89 18.44
N PRO A 426 28.20 2.00 19.34
CA PRO A 426 29.54 2.47 18.99
C PRO A 426 30.35 1.53 18.09
N ARG A 427 29.99 0.24 18.08
CA ARG A 427 30.70 -0.82 17.34
C ARG A 427 30.06 -1.17 16.00
N LEU A 428 29.00 -0.45 15.61
CA LEU A 428 28.27 -0.74 14.40
C LEU A 428 29.03 -0.24 13.17
N GLU A 429 29.26 -1.15 12.22
CA GLU A 429 29.68 -0.92 10.84
C GLU A 429 28.44 -1.06 9.94
N ILE A 430 28.26 -0.13 9.00
CA ILE A 430 27.12 -0.12 8.09
C ILE A 430 27.61 -0.32 6.67
N GLY A 431 27.17 -1.40 6.02
CA GLY A 431 27.37 -1.63 4.60
C GLY A 431 26.22 -1.10 3.77
N TRP A 432 26.51 -0.58 2.58
CA TRP A 432 25.51 0.03 1.68
C TRP A 432 25.50 -0.61 0.29
N SER A 433 24.30 -0.74 -0.28
CA SER A 433 24.13 -1.11 -1.69
C SER A 433 22.86 -0.48 -2.30
N PRO A 434 22.95 0.56 -3.15
CA PRO A 434 24.13 1.35 -3.53
C PRO A 434 24.58 2.36 -2.44
N ARG A 435 25.73 3.02 -2.64
CA ARG A 435 26.25 4.03 -1.70
C ARG A 435 25.48 5.36 -1.84
N PRO A 436 24.87 5.91 -0.78
CA PRO A 436 24.06 7.12 -0.88
C PRO A 436 24.96 8.36 -0.94
N SER A 437 24.52 9.42 -1.61
CA SER A 437 25.33 10.64 -1.82
C SER A 437 25.71 11.38 -0.52
N TRP A 438 24.95 11.17 0.56
CA TRP A 438 25.24 11.72 1.89
C TRP A 438 26.18 10.85 2.75
N SER A 439 26.55 9.65 2.30
CA SER A 439 27.44 8.75 3.08
C SER A 439 28.86 9.28 3.25
N ASP A 440 29.39 10.05 2.31
CA ASP A 440 30.73 10.64 2.43
C ASP A 440 30.83 11.58 3.64
N GLN A 441 29.74 12.28 3.98
CA GLN A 441 29.69 13.12 5.18
C GLN A 441 29.66 12.27 6.45
N LEU A 442 29.01 11.11 6.42
CA LEU A 442 28.99 10.18 7.55
C LEU A 442 30.35 9.52 7.76
N GLU A 443 31.03 9.12 6.69
CA GLU A 443 32.38 8.55 6.77
C GLU A 443 33.39 9.58 7.30
N ALA A 444 33.21 10.87 6.98
CA ALA A 444 34.00 11.94 7.58
C ALA A 444 33.73 12.12 9.09
N GLU A 445 32.48 11.91 9.55
CA GLU A 445 32.09 12.03 10.97
C GLU A 445 32.41 10.75 11.79
N PHE A 446 32.35 9.58 11.15
CA PHE A 446 32.50 8.25 11.74
C PHE A 446 33.45 7.38 10.90
N PRO A 447 34.75 7.70 10.83
CA PRO A 447 35.69 7.03 9.93
C PRO A 447 35.84 5.54 10.24
N GLY A 448 35.79 4.72 9.19
CA GLY A 448 35.90 3.26 9.27
C GLY A 448 34.63 2.55 9.71
N ARG A 449 33.46 3.21 9.65
CA ARG A 449 32.16 2.65 10.05
C ARG A 449 31.10 2.62 8.94
N ILE A 450 31.40 3.15 7.75
CA ILE A 450 30.47 3.30 6.60
C ILE A 450 31.03 2.62 5.34
#